data_AF-A0A5A7MU60-F1
#
_entry.id   AF-A0A5A7MU60-F1
#
_cell.length_a   1.000
_cell.length_b   1.000
_cell.length_c   1.000
_cell.angle_alpha   90.00
_cell.angle_beta   90.00
_cell.angle_gamma   90.00
#
_symmetry.space_group_name_H-M   'P 1'
#
loop_
_entity.id
_entity.type
_entity.pdbx_description
1 polymer ?
#
loop_
_entity_poly.entity_id
_entity_poly.type
_entity_poly.pdbx_seq_one_letter_code
_entity_poly.pdbx_strand_id
1 'polypeptide(L)'
;MTSSPTLSGPEIAPKNGGTPDSLVIFAHGYGSNGQDLIGLAPHLQTVLPKTHFIAPDAPQPCNGAPQGYQWFPLTTISREERDEGTRSAAGTLDRFIDEQMARFGLPADRIALVGFSQGTMMSLHVGLRRTQALAGIVGFSGSLAAPGSLMDEMGPSSPVLLVHGAADDVVPVWLMFEAYGALEALKVPVDRHVSQNTQHSIAPDGLKKAADFLKNTLG
;
A
#
# COMPACT_ATOMS: atom_id res chain seq x y z
N MET A 1 2.48 -28.81 -7.44
CA MET A 1 2.92 -27.64 -6.65
C MET A 1 3.20 -26.53 -7.63
N THR A 2 2.23 -25.64 -7.87
CA THR A 2 2.47 -24.43 -8.66
C THR A 2 3.26 -23.47 -7.79
N SER A 3 4.49 -23.13 -8.19
CA SER A 3 5.28 -22.09 -7.54
C SER A 3 4.47 -20.78 -7.53
N SER A 4 4.29 -20.17 -6.36
CA SER A 4 3.66 -18.85 -6.27
C SER A 4 4.45 -17.83 -7.10
N PRO A 5 3.78 -16.87 -7.77
CA PRO A 5 4.47 -15.91 -8.64
C PRO A 5 5.45 -15.05 -7.82
N THR A 6 6.67 -14.88 -8.32
CA THR A 6 7.65 -13.93 -7.75
C THR A 6 7.33 -12.54 -8.31
N LEU A 7 7.14 -11.57 -7.42
CA LEU A 7 6.92 -10.18 -7.85
C LEU A 7 8.26 -9.52 -8.19
N SER A 8 8.27 -8.69 -9.21
CA SER A 8 9.41 -7.86 -9.61
C SER A 8 8.91 -6.53 -10.16
N GLY A 9 9.78 -5.53 -10.23
CA GLY A 9 9.41 -4.21 -10.73
C GLY A 9 10.56 -3.21 -10.53
N PRO A 10 10.35 -1.94 -10.87
CA PRO A 10 11.37 -0.92 -10.73
C PRO A 10 11.70 -0.63 -9.26
N GLU A 11 12.95 -0.22 -9.05
CA GLU A 11 13.49 0.14 -7.76
C GLU A 11 14.28 1.44 -7.86
N ILE A 12 14.31 2.21 -6.77
CA ILE A 12 15.14 3.41 -6.65
C ILE A 12 15.98 3.30 -5.38
N ALA A 13 17.30 3.28 -5.56
CA ALA A 13 18.29 3.23 -4.50
C ALA A 13 18.29 4.52 -3.65
N PRO A 14 18.79 4.48 -2.40
CA PRO A 14 18.87 5.64 -1.53
C PRO A 14 19.52 6.85 -2.21
N LYS A 15 18.92 8.03 -2.02
CA LYS A 15 19.40 9.27 -2.62
C LYS A 15 20.80 9.68 -2.12
N ASN A 16 21.17 9.28 -0.92
CA ASN A 16 22.50 9.53 -0.37
C ASN A 16 23.58 8.55 -0.86
N GLY A 17 23.22 7.55 -1.68
CA GLY A 17 24.13 6.52 -2.20
C GLY A 17 24.66 5.52 -1.17
N GLY A 18 24.12 5.52 0.05
CA GLY A 18 24.53 4.61 1.12
C GLY A 18 23.73 3.30 1.16
N THR A 19 24.07 2.43 2.12
CA THR A 19 23.25 1.26 2.47
C THR A 19 21.89 1.74 3.00
N PRO A 20 20.76 1.17 2.53
CA PRO A 20 19.46 1.56 3.03
C PRO A 20 19.27 1.18 4.48
N ASP A 21 18.68 2.09 5.27
CA ASP A 21 18.24 1.81 6.65
C ASP A 21 16.73 1.57 6.77
N SER A 22 16.03 1.70 5.64
CA SER A 22 14.58 1.62 5.54
C SER A 22 14.16 1.27 4.11
N LEU A 23 12.98 0.68 3.98
CA LEU A 23 12.39 0.27 2.71
C LEU A 23 10.94 0.76 2.62
N VAL A 24 10.59 1.34 1.47
CA VAL A 24 9.20 1.60 1.10
C VAL A 24 8.84 0.68 -0.06
N ILE A 25 7.80 -0.14 0.14
CA ILE A 25 7.24 -1.01 -0.89
C ILE A 25 5.92 -0.39 -1.37
N PHE A 26 5.87 -0.06 -2.65
CA PHE A 26 4.67 0.43 -3.30
C PHE A 26 3.75 -0.72 -3.73
N ALA A 27 2.44 -0.47 -3.74
CA ALA A 27 1.46 -1.36 -4.36
C ALA A 27 0.54 -0.56 -5.29
N HIS A 28 0.64 -0.81 -6.60
CA HIS A 28 -0.11 -0.06 -7.61
C HIS A 28 -1.58 -0.47 -7.67
N GLY A 29 -2.40 0.37 -8.33
CA GLY A 29 -3.82 0.14 -8.54
C GLY A 29 -4.13 -0.80 -9.71
N TYR A 30 -5.40 -1.18 -9.84
CA TYR A 30 -5.89 -2.05 -10.91
C TYR A 30 -5.58 -1.47 -12.30
N GLY A 31 -4.96 -2.26 -13.18
CA GLY A 31 -4.64 -1.85 -14.55
C GLY A 31 -3.41 -0.95 -14.70
N SER A 32 -2.75 -0.59 -13.59
CA SER A 32 -1.47 0.14 -13.59
C SER A 32 -0.30 -0.84 -13.42
N ASN A 33 0.90 -0.34 -13.12
CA ASN A 33 2.11 -1.15 -12.94
C ASN A 33 3.06 -0.47 -11.94
N GLY A 34 4.15 -1.14 -11.59
CA GLY A 34 5.18 -0.60 -10.71
C GLY A 34 5.89 0.62 -11.29
N GLN A 35 6.01 0.71 -12.62
CA GLN A 35 6.66 1.84 -13.31
C GLN A 35 5.91 3.15 -13.16
N ASP A 36 4.59 3.12 -13.04
CA ASP A 36 3.79 4.31 -12.74
C ASP A 36 4.04 4.77 -11.29
N LEU A 37 3.89 3.85 -10.33
CA LEU A 37 3.86 4.22 -8.92
C LEU A 37 5.24 4.54 -8.33
N ILE A 38 6.31 3.96 -8.88
CA ILE A 38 7.69 4.31 -8.50
C ILE A 38 8.01 5.79 -8.78
N GLY A 39 7.24 6.45 -9.66
CA GLY A 39 7.32 7.88 -9.93
C GLY A 39 7.10 8.78 -8.70
N LEU A 40 6.54 8.25 -7.61
CA LEU A 40 6.44 8.97 -6.33
C LEU A 40 7.76 9.03 -5.56
N ALA A 41 8.67 8.08 -5.76
CA ALA A 41 9.87 7.93 -4.95
C ALA A 41 10.79 9.18 -4.99
N PRO A 42 11.04 9.85 -6.13
CA PRO A 42 11.86 11.07 -6.15
C PRO A 42 11.35 12.18 -5.23
N HIS A 43 10.03 12.28 -5.03
CA HIS A 43 9.43 13.22 -4.09
C HIS A 43 9.65 12.79 -2.64
N LEU A 44 9.45 11.51 -2.33
CA LEU A 44 9.63 10.97 -0.98
C LEU A 44 11.10 10.95 -0.54
N GLN A 45 12.04 10.70 -1.45
CA GLN A 45 13.48 10.73 -1.20
C GLN A 45 14.02 12.08 -0.71
N THR A 46 13.24 13.16 -0.89
CA THR A 46 13.61 14.48 -0.34
C THR A 46 13.57 14.50 1.19
N VAL A 47 12.70 13.70 1.80
CA VAL A 47 12.55 13.57 3.26
C VAL A 47 13.09 12.25 3.80
N LEU A 48 13.32 11.27 2.91
CA LEU A 48 13.81 9.93 3.20
C LEU A 48 15.08 9.59 2.39
N PRO A 49 16.21 10.27 2.63
CA PRO A 49 17.40 10.16 1.77
C PRO A 49 18.12 8.80 1.86
N LYS A 50 17.84 8.02 2.91
CA LYS A 50 18.42 6.70 3.17
C LYS A 50 17.50 5.52 2.82
N THR A 51 16.27 5.80 2.39
CA THR A 51 15.28 4.77 2.09
C THR A 51 15.45 4.24 0.68
N HIS A 52 15.37 2.91 0.54
CA HIS A 52 15.21 2.24 -0.75
C HIS A 52 13.72 2.16 -1.10
N PHE A 53 13.39 2.29 -2.39
CA PHE A 53 12.00 2.24 -2.86
C PHE A 53 11.84 1.13 -3.88
N ILE A 54 10.77 0.34 -3.77
CA ILE A 54 10.47 -0.77 -4.70
C ILE A 54 9.00 -0.71 -5.06
N ALA A 55 8.68 -0.86 -6.35
CA ALA A 55 7.31 -0.96 -6.82
C ALA A 55 7.16 -2.23 -7.66
N PRO A 56 6.77 -3.37 -7.08
CA PRO A 56 6.48 -4.57 -7.84
C PRO A 56 5.28 -4.37 -8.78
N ASP A 57 5.33 -5.03 -9.94
CA ASP A 57 4.14 -5.35 -10.71
C ASP A 57 3.32 -6.41 -9.99
N ALA A 58 2.00 -6.24 -9.98
CA ALA A 58 1.08 -7.23 -9.44
C ALA A 58 1.12 -8.54 -10.25
N PRO A 59 0.74 -9.71 -9.67
CA PRO A 59 1.06 -11.01 -10.24
C PRO A 59 0.31 -11.39 -11.52
N GLN A 60 -0.74 -10.65 -11.90
CA GLN A 60 -1.58 -10.98 -13.04
C GLN A 60 -1.62 -9.82 -14.04
N PRO A 61 -1.51 -10.08 -15.36
CA PRO A 61 -1.81 -9.06 -16.36
C PRO A 61 -3.28 -8.64 -16.25
N CYS A 62 -3.55 -7.35 -16.47
CA CYS A 62 -4.89 -6.79 -16.40
C CYS A 62 -5.55 -6.79 -17.78
N ASN A 63 -6.71 -7.43 -17.90
CA ASN A 63 -7.49 -7.40 -19.13
C ASN A 63 -7.93 -5.96 -19.44
N GLY A 64 -7.78 -5.54 -20.69
CA GLY A 64 -8.16 -4.18 -21.12
C GLY A 64 -7.15 -3.07 -20.79
N ALA A 65 -6.06 -3.37 -20.08
CA ALA A 65 -4.98 -2.44 -19.81
C ALA A 65 -3.65 -3.01 -20.35
N PRO A 66 -3.25 -2.66 -21.59
CA PRO A 66 -1.97 -3.11 -22.14
C PRO A 66 -0.81 -2.67 -21.24
N GLN A 67 0.06 -3.61 -20.85
CA GLN A 67 1.16 -3.39 -19.87
C GLN A 67 0.70 -3.07 -18.44
N GLY A 68 -0.60 -3.21 -18.16
CA GLY A 68 -1.17 -3.10 -16.83
C GLY A 68 -1.25 -4.46 -16.14
N TYR A 69 -1.21 -4.43 -14.81
CA TYR A 69 -1.32 -5.58 -13.94
C TYR A 69 -2.44 -5.38 -12.92
N GLN A 70 -2.85 -6.47 -12.28
CA GLN A 70 -3.86 -6.50 -11.24
C GLN A 70 -3.42 -7.47 -10.12
N TRP A 71 -3.73 -7.12 -8.88
CA TRP A 71 -3.52 -8.02 -7.73
C TRP A 71 -4.52 -9.16 -7.73
N PHE A 72 -5.75 -8.82 -8.10
CA PHE A 72 -6.88 -9.73 -8.27
C PHE A 72 -7.83 -9.14 -9.32
N PRO A 73 -8.63 -9.99 -10.00
CA PRO A 73 -9.59 -9.52 -10.99
C PRO A 73 -10.71 -8.71 -10.33
N LEU A 74 -11.19 -7.69 -11.04
CA LEU A 74 -12.37 -6.91 -10.68
C LEU A 74 -13.33 -6.89 -11.86
N THR A 75 -14.61 -7.07 -11.57
CA THR A 75 -15.68 -6.98 -12.57
C THR A 75 -16.68 -5.90 -12.21
N THR A 76 -16.99 -5.74 -10.93
CA THR A 76 -17.98 -4.79 -10.41
C THR A 76 -17.46 -3.95 -9.26
N ILE A 77 -16.28 -4.28 -8.70
CA ILE A 77 -15.71 -3.62 -7.52
C ILE A 77 -16.64 -3.76 -6.29
N SER A 78 -17.47 -4.80 -6.28
CA SER A 78 -18.33 -5.11 -5.15
C SER A 78 -17.53 -5.34 -3.87
N ARG A 79 -18.17 -5.22 -2.71
CA ARG A 79 -17.52 -5.55 -1.42
C ARG A 79 -17.01 -7.00 -1.43
N GLU A 80 -17.78 -7.93 -1.96
CA GLU A 80 -17.41 -9.35 -2.03
C GLU A 80 -16.19 -9.59 -2.91
N GLU A 81 -16.14 -9.00 -4.11
CA GLU A 81 -14.98 -9.10 -5.01
C GLU A 81 -13.72 -8.53 -4.35
N ARG A 82 -13.83 -7.38 -3.68
CA ARG A 82 -12.70 -6.77 -2.95
C ARG A 82 -12.21 -7.65 -1.80
N ASP A 83 -13.14 -8.17 -1.00
CA ASP A 83 -12.81 -9.00 0.16
C ASP A 83 -12.13 -10.32 -0.26
N GLU A 84 -12.70 -11.01 -1.24
CA GLU A 84 -12.16 -12.28 -1.72
C GLU A 84 -10.88 -12.12 -2.54
N GLY A 85 -10.87 -11.14 -3.45
CA GLY A 85 -9.72 -10.83 -4.26
C GLY A 85 -8.50 -10.49 -3.41
N THR A 86 -8.68 -9.63 -2.39
CA THR A 86 -7.59 -9.25 -1.48
C THR A 86 -7.07 -10.46 -0.70
N ARG A 87 -7.94 -11.31 -0.15
CA ARG A 87 -7.53 -12.56 0.52
C ARG A 87 -6.73 -13.47 -0.39
N SER A 88 -7.18 -13.65 -1.64
CA SER A 88 -6.52 -14.54 -2.60
C SER A 88 -5.10 -14.07 -2.97
N ALA A 89 -4.88 -12.75 -3.03
CA ALA A 89 -3.61 -12.15 -3.39
C ALA A 89 -2.67 -11.91 -2.20
N ALA A 90 -3.18 -11.95 -0.96
CA ALA A 90 -2.49 -11.56 0.26
C ALA A 90 -1.15 -12.28 0.44
N GLY A 91 -1.15 -13.62 0.31
CA GLY A 91 0.05 -14.44 0.49
C GLY A 91 1.17 -14.14 -0.52
N THR A 92 0.84 -13.56 -1.68
CA THR A 92 1.85 -13.15 -2.67
C THR A 92 2.59 -11.90 -2.21
N LEU A 93 1.86 -10.87 -1.77
CA LEU A 93 2.47 -9.64 -1.26
C LEU A 93 3.17 -9.87 0.09
N ASP A 94 2.57 -10.66 0.99
CA ASP A 94 3.14 -10.96 2.30
C ASP A 94 4.53 -11.63 2.19
N ARG A 95 4.63 -12.67 1.35
CA ARG A 95 5.91 -13.32 1.04
C ARG A 95 6.90 -12.36 0.39
N PHE A 96 6.45 -11.50 -0.53
CA PHE A 96 7.33 -10.52 -1.15
C PHE A 96 7.94 -9.54 -0.13
N ILE A 97 7.15 -9.12 0.87
CA ILE A 97 7.65 -8.28 1.97
C ILE A 97 8.76 -9.03 2.74
N ASP A 98 8.55 -10.30 3.08
CA ASP A 98 9.56 -11.12 3.78
C ASP A 98 10.85 -11.29 2.94
N GLU A 99 10.70 -11.55 1.64
CA GLU A 99 11.81 -11.65 0.70
C GLU A 99 12.63 -10.34 0.66
N GLN A 100 11.97 -9.18 0.64
CA GLN A 100 12.69 -7.89 0.64
C GLN A 100 13.30 -7.57 2.01
N MET A 101 12.62 -7.87 3.11
CA MET A 101 13.20 -7.76 4.46
C MET A 101 14.50 -8.56 4.56
N ALA A 102 14.50 -9.81 4.10
CA ALA A 102 15.69 -10.66 4.07
C ALA A 102 16.78 -10.11 3.14
N ARG A 103 16.41 -9.66 1.92
CA ARG A 103 17.34 -9.12 0.92
C ARG A 103 18.11 -7.89 1.44
N PHE A 104 17.43 -6.99 2.13
CA PHE A 104 18.05 -5.75 2.64
C PHE A 104 18.55 -5.88 4.09
N GLY A 105 18.25 -6.98 4.78
CA GLY A 105 18.58 -7.17 6.19
C GLY A 105 17.84 -6.18 7.11
N LEU A 106 16.62 -5.79 6.74
CA LEU A 106 15.83 -4.80 7.45
C LEU A 106 14.72 -5.46 8.30
N PRO A 107 14.57 -5.08 9.57
CA PRO A 107 13.45 -5.51 10.41
C PRO A 107 12.13 -4.89 9.95
N ALA A 108 11.00 -5.46 10.39
CA ALA A 108 9.65 -5.03 9.98
C ALA A 108 9.37 -3.54 10.29
N ASP A 109 9.87 -3.04 11.41
CA ASP A 109 9.76 -1.63 11.84
C ASP A 109 10.61 -0.66 10.99
N ARG A 110 11.30 -1.15 9.96
CA ARG A 110 11.98 -0.37 8.92
C ARG A 110 11.36 -0.53 7.54
N ILE A 111 10.20 -1.18 7.45
CA ILE A 111 9.45 -1.37 6.20
C ILE A 111 8.15 -0.57 6.28
N ALA A 112 7.84 0.19 5.24
CA ALA A 112 6.54 0.81 5.06
C ALA A 112 5.88 0.37 3.76
N LEU A 113 4.54 0.29 3.77
CA LEU A 113 3.75 0.03 2.56
C LEU A 113 3.09 1.33 2.08
N VAL A 114 3.10 1.56 0.77
CA VAL A 114 2.40 2.69 0.16
C VAL A 114 1.54 2.17 -0.99
N GLY A 115 0.24 2.07 -0.75
CA GLY A 115 -0.72 1.56 -1.72
C GLY A 115 -1.51 2.67 -2.43
N PHE A 116 -1.93 2.40 -3.67
CA PHE A 116 -2.93 3.19 -4.38
C PHE A 116 -4.09 2.30 -4.85
N SER A 117 -5.33 2.71 -4.61
CA SER A 117 -6.55 2.01 -5.09
C SER A 117 -6.57 0.53 -4.68
N GLN A 118 -6.55 -0.41 -5.62
CA GLN A 118 -6.42 -1.85 -5.33
C GLN A 118 -5.18 -2.17 -4.47
N GLY A 119 -4.06 -1.47 -4.70
CA GLY A 119 -2.85 -1.60 -3.89
C GLY A 119 -3.04 -1.13 -2.45
N THR A 120 -3.91 -0.13 -2.19
CA THR A 120 -4.28 0.24 -0.81
C THR A 120 -5.02 -0.88 -0.10
N MET A 121 -5.93 -1.57 -0.80
CA MET A 121 -6.65 -2.72 -0.24
C MET A 121 -5.67 -3.81 0.16
N MET A 122 -4.70 -4.10 -0.71
CA MET A 122 -3.61 -5.05 -0.45
C MET A 122 -2.74 -4.61 0.74
N SER A 123 -2.26 -3.37 0.75
CA SER A 123 -1.36 -2.84 1.79
C SER A 123 -2.02 -2.87 3.17
N LEU A 124 -3.29 -2.46 3.27
CA LEU A 124 -4.05 -2.52 4.52
C LEU A 124 -4.27 -3.97 4.95
N HIS A 125 -4.74 -4.83 4.04
CA HIS A 125 -5.08 -6.21 4.39
C HIS A 125 -3.87 -7.00 4.87
N VAL A 126 -2.77 -6.94 4.12
CA VAL A 126 -1.52 -7.64 4.46
C VAL A 126 -0.86 -7.00 5.67
N GLY A 127 -0.59 -5.69 5.63
CA GLY A 127 0.18 -5.01 6.67
C GLY A 127 -0.44 -5.09 8.07
N LEU A 128 -1.77 -5.14 8.19
CA LEU A 128 -2.47 -5.28 9.48
C LEU A 128 -2.54 -6.73 9.99
N ARG A 129 -2.27 -7.73 9.14
CA ARG A 129 -2.30 -9.17 9.47
C ARG A 129 -0.91 -9.79 9.64
N ARG A 130 0.15 -8.98 9.54
CA ARG A 130 1.52 -9.45 9.75
C ARG A 130 1.78 -9.75 11.22
N THR A 131 2.63 -10.72 11.49
CA THR A 131 3.05 -11.10 12.85
C THR A 131 3.97 -10.07 13.52
N GLN A 132 4.56 -9.17 12.72
CA GLN A 132 5.39 -8.06 13.17
C GLN A 132 4.85 -6.75 12.58
N ALA A 133 4.78 -5.70 13.40
CA ALA A 133 4.30 -4.40 12.96
C ALA A 133 5.30 -3.78 11.98
N LEU A 134 4.76 -3.24 10.90
CA LEU A 134 5.49 -2.43 9.94
C LEU A 134 5.69 -1.02 10.51
N ALA A 135 6.67 -0.29 9.97
CA ALA A 135 6.89 1.11 10.32
C ALA A 135 5.64 1.96 10.08
N GLY A 136 4.92 1.69 8.99
CA GLY A 136 3.64 2.30 8.71
C GLY A 136 3.03 1.89 7.37
N ILE A 137 1.76 2.21 7.19
CA ILE A 137 0.99 1.92 5.98
C ILE A 137 0.35 3.23 5.51
N VAL A 138 0.61 3.62 4.26
CA VAL A 138 -0.08 4.72 3.60
C VAL A 138 -1.02 4.14 2.55
N GLY A 139 -2.30 4.46 2.64
CA GLY A 139 -3.31 4.04 1.68
C GLY A 139 -3.90 5.23 0.95
N PHE A 140 -3.64 5.34 -0.35
CA PHE A 140 -4.28 6.32 -1.22
C PHE A 140 -5.51 5.74 -1.93
N SER A 141 -6.62 6.48 -1.91
CA SER A 141 -7.81 6.25 -2.72
C SER A 141 -8.33 4.82 -2.72
N GLY A 142 -8.35 4.17 -1.54
CA GLY A 142 -8.69 2.76 -1.39
C GLY A 142 -9.76 2.48 -0.36
N SER A 143 -9.85 1.22 0.08
CA SER A 143 -10.81 0.78 1.09
C SER A 143 -10.24 -0.35 1.94
N LEU A 144 -10.78 -0.53 3.14
CA LEU A 144 -10.47 -1.69 3.99
C LEU A 144 -11.27 -2.92 3.54
N ALA A 145 -10.57 -3.94 3.04
CA ALA A 145 -11.14 -5.23 2.68
C ALA A 145 -11.27 -6.16 3.90
N ALA A 146 -12.36 -6.91 3.96
CA ALA A 146 -12.70 -7.86 5.02
C ALA A 146 -12.57 -7.29 6.45
N PRO A 147 -13.24 -6.15 6.76
CA PRO A 147 -13.15 -5.54 8.09
C PRO A 147 -13.75 -6.43 9.18
N GLY A 148 -14.73 -7.27 8.84
CA GLY A 148 -15.42 -8.13 9.81
C GLY A 148 -14.56 -9.25 10.40
N SER A 149 -13.52 -9.69 9.70
CA SER A 149 -12.57 -10.70 10.20
C SER A 149 -11.29 -10.11 10.77
N LEU A 150 -11.07 -8.80 10.60
CA LEU A 150 -9.80 -8.16 10.96
C LEU A 150 -9.51 -8.25 12.47
N MET A 151 -10.53 -8.18 13.33
CA MET A 151 -10.32 -8.26 14.79
C MET A 151 -9.64 -9.57 15.21
N ASP A 152 -10.01 -10.69 14.59
CA ASP A 152 -9.50 -12.02 14.92
C ASP A 152 -8.19 -12.35 14.21
N GLU A 153 -7.90 -11.64 13.11
CA GLU A 153 -6.77 -11.90 12.21
C GLU A 153 -5.63 -10.89 12.37
N MET A 154 -5.86 -9.74 13.01
CA MET A 154 -4.86 -8.69 13.09
C MET A 154 -3.67 -9.06 13.98
N GLY A 155 -2.48 -8.67 13.52
CA GLY A 155 -1.27 -8.71 14.34
C GLY A 155 -1.05 -7.43 15.15
N PRO A 156 0.18 -7.17 15.62
CA PRO A 156 0.51 -5.91 16.25
C PRO A 156 0.26 -4.72 15.31
N SER A 157 -0.25 -3.62 15.86
CA SER A 157 -0.72 -2.49 15.06
C SER A 157 0.41 -1.70 14.41
N SER A 158 0.46 -1.73 13.08
CA SER A 158 1.21 -0.75 12.28
C SER A 158 0.41 0.56 12.21
N PRO A 159 1.03 1.74 12.34
CA PRO A 159 0.31 3.00 12.16
C PRO A 159 -0.13 3.16 10.70
N VAL A 160 -1.28 3.78 10.49
CA VAL A 160 -1.92 3.92 9.17
C VAL A 160 -2.20 5.40 8.87
N LEU A 161 -1.91 5.82 7.64
CA LEU A 161 -2.42 7.05 7.06
C LEU A 161 -3.33 6.72 5.88
N LEU A 162 -4.58 7.17 5.94
CA LEU A 162 -5.52 7.08 4.83
C LEU A 162 -5.61 8.42 4.10
N VAL A 163 -5.47 8.43 2.77
CA VAL A 163 -5.53 9.66 1.97
C VAL A 163 -6.50 9.44 0.82
N HIS A 164 -7.42 10.36 0.59
CA HIS A 164 -8.46 10.17 -0.45
C HIS A 164 -8.91 11.47 -1.10
N GLY A 165 -9.22 11.42 -2.39
CA GLY A 165 -9.83 12.53 -3.11
C GLY A 165 -11.31 12.71 -2.79
N ALA A 166 -11.76 13.94 -2.51
CA ALA A 166 -13.16 14.22 -2.18
C ALA A 166 -14.14 13.97 -3.33
N ALA A 167 -13.66 14.02 -4.58
CA ALA A 167 -14.43 13.90 -5.81
C ALA A 167 -14.17 12.56 -6.53
N ASP A 168 -13.69 11.54 -5.81
CA ASP A 168 -13.42 10.21 -6.34
C ASP A 168 -14.74 9.49 -6.70
N ASP A 169 -14.92 9.20 -7.98
CA ASP A 169 -16.07 8.51 -8.57
C ASP A 169 -15.79 7.03 -8.89
N VAL A 170 -14.58 6.53 -8.61
CA VAL A 170 -14.17 5.14 -8.84
C VAL A 170 -14.21 4.36 -7.53
N VAL A 171 -13.51 4.85 -6.51
CA VAL A 171 -13.53 4.33 -5.15
C VAL A 171 -14.03 5.46 -4.26
N PRO A 172 -15.32 5.51 -3.92
CA PRO A 172 -15.83 6.73 -3.34
C PRO A 172 -15.29 7.01 -1.92
N VAL A 173 -15.08 8.30 -1.62
CA VAL A 173 -14.40 8.77 -0.40
C VAL A 173 -15.00 8.25 0.91
N TRP A 174 -16.30 7.93 0.95
CA TRP A 174 -16.92 7.36 2.16
C TRP A 174 -16.32 6.02 2.57
N LEU A 175 -15.73 5.25 1.64
CA LEU A 175 -15.02 4.02 1.96
C LEU A 175 -13.75 4.26 2.78
N MET A 176 -13.10 5.42 2.64
CA MET A 176 -12.01 5.84 3.52
C MET A 176 -12.53 6.08 4.94
N PHE A 177 -13.69 6.72 5.09
CA PHE A 177 -14.30 6.97 6.39
C PHE A 177 -14.77 5.68 7.08
N GLU A 178 -15.31 4.72 6.32
CA GLU A 178 -15.60 3.36 6.82
C GLU A 178 -14.32 2.67 7.32
N ALA A 179 -13.25 2.70 6.52
CA ALA A 179 -11.96 2.13 6.90
C ALA A 179 -11.40 2.79 8.17
N TYR A 180 -11.42 4.12 8.23
CA TYR A 180 -10.98 4.88 9.39
C TYR A 180 -11.75 4.49 10.65
N GLY A 181 -13.08 4.46 10.58
CA GLY A 181 -13.92 4.09 11.74
C GLY A 181 -13.69 2.66 12.22
N ALA A 182 -13.49 1.72 11.30
CA ALA A 182 -13.15 0.34 11.65
C ALA A 182 -11.77 0.24 12.33
N LEU A 183 -10.76 0.95 11.81
CA LEU A 183 -9.41 0.96 12.38
C LEU A 183 -9.37 1.63 13.76
N GLU A 184 -10.08 2.75 13.94
CA GLU A 184 -10.22 3.39 15.26
C GLU A 184 -10.90 2.47 16.28
N ALA A 185 -11.97 1.78 15.89
CA ALA A 185 -12.67 0.83 16.77
C ALA A 185 -11.75 -0.32 17.23
N LEU A 186 -10.81 -0.73 16.38
CA LEU A 186 -9.78 -1.73 16.68
C LEU A 186 -8.53 -1.14 17.35
N LYS A 187 -8.52 0.16 17.67
CA LYS A 187 -7.40 0.89 18.28
C LYS A 187 -6.11 0.85 17.46
N VAL A 188 -6.22 0.65 16.14
CA VAL A 188 -5.10 0.83 15.23
C VAL A 188 -4.79 2.34 15.17
N PRO A 189 -3.53 2.78 15.37
CA PRO A 189 -3.18 4.18 15.21
C PRO A 189 -3.45 4.61 13.76
N VAL A 190 -4.45 5.43 13.53
CA VAL A 190 -4.88 5.82 12.19
C VAL A 190 -5.10 7.32 12.10
N ASP A 191 -4.55 7.93 11.05
CA ASP A 191 -4.86 9.30 10.63
C ASP A 191 -5.48 9.30 9.23
N ARG A 192 -6.11 10.42 8.85
CA ARG A 192 -6.77 10.57 7.56
C ARG A 192 -6.57 11.96 6.96
N HIS A 193 -6.50 12.02 5.63
CA HIS A 193 -6.46 13.27 4.87
C HIS A 193 -7.40 13.20 3.67
N VAL A 194 -8.19 14.27 3.47
CA VAL A 194 -9.05 14.41 2.29
C VAL A 194 -8.52 15.52 1.40
N SER A 195 -8.11 15.15 0.18
CA SER A 195 -7.71 16.09 -0.86
C SER A 195 -8.94 16.65 -1.56
N GLN A 196 -9.22 17.94 -1.32
CA GLN A 196 -10.36 18.63 -1.92
C GLN A 196 -10.22 18.70 -3.45
N ASN A 197 -11.33 18.63 -4.16
CA ASN A 197 -11.39 18.70 -5.64
C ASN A 197 -10.54 17.65 -6.38
N THR A 198 -10.13 16.58 -5.70
CA THR A 198 -9.32 15.50 -6.28
C THR A 198 -10.22 14.30 -6.55
N GLN A 199 -10.12 13.73 -7.75
CA GLN A 199 -10.82 12.50 -8.15
C GLN A 199 -10.02 11.25 -7.71
N HIS A 200 -10.06 10.17 -8.49
CA HIS A 200 -9.28 8.96 -8.24
C HIS A 200 -7.78 9.14 -8.58
N SER A 201 -7.08 9.95 -7.80
CA SER A 201 -5.65 10.27 -8.01
C SER A 201 -4.96 10.69 -6.70
N ILE A 202 -3.65 10.91 -6.77
CA ILE A 202 -2.83 11.40 -5.65
C ILE A 202 -2.54 12.89 -5.86
N ALA A 203 -3.17 13.73 -5.05
CA ALA A 203 -2.92 15.17 -5.08
C ALA A 203 -1.67 15.57 -4.29
N PRO A 204 -1.06 16.74 -4.59
CA PRO A 204 0.17 17.18 -3.92
C PRO A 204 0.06 17.32 -2.40
N ASP A 205 -1.10 17.74 -1.89
CA ASP A 205 -1.36 17.85 -0.45
C ASP A 205 -1.42 16.48 0.23
N GLY A 206 -2.03 15.49 -0.42
CA GLY A 206 -2.03 14.10 0.02
C GLY A 206 -0.63 13.50 0.01
N LEU A 207 0.15 13.73 -1.05
CA LEU A 207 1.54 13.26 -1.13
C LEU A 207 2.43 13.90 -0.06
N LYS A 208 2.24 15.20 0.21
CA LYS A 208 2.91 15.90 1.31
C LYS A 208 2.62 15.23 2.65
N LYS A 209 1.35 14.91 2.94
CA LYS A 209 0.95 14.22 4.17
C LYS A 209 1.58 12.84 4.30
N ALA A 210 1.63 12.08 3.22
CA ALA A 210 2.33 10.80 3.20
C ALA A 210 3.83 10.94 3.45
N ALA A 211 4.48 11.94 2.85
CA ALA A 211 5.89 12.23 3.08
C ALA A 211 6.18 12.56 4.56
N ASP A 212 5.35 13.41 5.18
CA ASP A 212 5.46 13.76 6.60
C ASP A 212 5.23 12.54 7.50
N PHE A 213 4.23 11.72 7.20
CA PHE A 213 3.94 10.47 7.93
C PHE A 213 5.11 9.49 7.84
N LEU A 214 5.59 9.21 6.63
CA LEU A 214 6.69 8.25 6.42
C LEU A 214 8.00 8.75 7.05
N LYS A 215 8.27 10.06 7.01
CA LYS A 215 9.40 10.65 7.72
C LYS A 215 9.32 10.40 9.23
N ASN A 216 8.14 10.53 9.82
CA ASN A 216 7.96 10.32 11.25
C ASN A 216 8.07 8.84 11.67
N THR A 217 7.76 7.91 10.77
CA THR A 217 7.82 6.47 11.07
C THR A 217 9.13 5.80 10.69
N LEU A 218 9.84 6.30 9.67
CA LEU A 218 11.10 5.71 9.18
C LEU A 218 12.35 6.55 9.45
N GLY A 219 12.19 7.86 9.69
CA GLY A 219 13.29 8.82 9.80
C GLY A 219 14.04 8.85 11.13
#